data_AF-A0A3D6CDV0-F1
#
_entry.id   AF-A0A3D6CDV0-F1
#
_cell.length_a   1.000
_cell.length_b   1.000
_cell.length_c   1.000
_cell.angle_alpha   90.00
_cell.angle_beta   90.00
_cell.angle_gamma   90.00
#
_symmetry.space_group_name_H-M   'P 1'
#
loop_
_entity.id
_entity.type
_entity.pdbx_description
1 polymer ?
#
loop_
_entity_poly.entity_id
_entity_poly.type
_entity_poly.pdbx_seq_one_letter_code
_entity_poly.pdbx_strand_id
1 'polypeptide(L)'
;TDPNAIVLENKTSKTIVIPDGSSIKADMGKLAKDMGVPPGTLMYVVLRVFCDEKKASATNAKVLAMRIKNLSDEQLKVVRVLCIKKSFTATSILKAIQSIKRFDGPYLLALRAFIDLEGIGPGPLNQFFNTTLPQSKPAEVGKEVYEEEVREKMMRPDQTNAFYTICSQLKGLTTSDAVAVLRTVRKLKPQHAILMSSLFKPNATIGETSVTSANIQPLLKRWLRLPEMKDEGTFRRLVKRLSRKTRKQPDFLFIIQSYRDAILHERSGGRLGALLRRIFG
;
A
#
# COMPACT_ATOMS: atom_id res chain seq x y z
N THR A 1 2.06 -64.86 -63.03
CA THR A 1 2.80 -64.05 -62.05
C THR A 1 2.39 -62.61 -62.21
N ASP A 2 1.60 -62.10 -61.27
CA ASP A 2 1.63 -60.68 -60.87
C ASP A 2 2.79 -60.55 -59.87
N PRO A 3 3.55 -59.43 -59.79
CA PRO A 3 3.14 -58.37 -58.85
C PRO A 3 3.62 -56.96 -59.23
N ASN A 4 2.69 -56.01 -59.37
CA ASN A 4 2.63 -54.81 -58.51
C ASN A 4 1.67 -53.77 -59.11
N ALA A 5 0.38 -54.08 -59.01
CA ALA A 5 -0.59 -53.04 -58.73
C ALA A 5 -0.31 -52.47 -57.33
N ILE A 6 -0.08 -51.15 -57.24
CA ILE A 6 -0.41 -50.41 -56.01
C ILE A 6 -1.22 -49.19 -56.43
N VAL A 7 -2.53 -49.39 -56.37
CA VAL A 7 -3.51 -48.35 -56.06
C VAL A 7 -3.18 -47.84 -54.66
N LEU A 8 -2.94 -46.55 -54.50
CA LEU A 8 -3.03 -45.87 -53.21
C LEU A 8 -4.02 -44.72 -53.33
N GLU A 9 -5.26 -45.05 -52.98
CA GLU A 9 -6.27 -44.07 -52.59
C GLU A 9 -5.83 -43.29 -51.34
N ASN A 10 -6.38 -42.07 -51.26
CA ASN A 10 -6.61 -41.28 -50.06
C ASN A 10 -5.38 -40.68 -49.35
N LYS A 11 -5.32 -39.34 -49.43
CA LYS A 11 -5.70 -38.51 -48.28
C LYS A 11 -6.05 -37.10 -48.73
N THR A 12 -7.33 -36.77 -48.56
CA THR A 12 -7.84 -35.41 -48.40
C THR A 12 -6.85 -34.61 -47.57
N SER A 13 -6.23 -33.60 -48.18
CA SER A 13 -5.51 -32.57 -47.45
C SER A 13 -6.53 -31.83 -46.60
N LYS A 14 -6.69 -32.28 -45.35
CA LYS A 14 -7.30 -31.46 -44.31
C LYS A 14 -6.34 -30.30 -44.11
N THR A 15 -6.65 -29.19 -44.77
CA THR A 15 -6.14 -27.88 -44.36
C THR A 15 -6.53 -27.71 -42.91
N ILE A 16 -5.59 -27.95 -42.00
CA ILE A 16 -5.74 -27.57 -40.60
C ILE A 16 -5.67 -26.05 -40.63
N VAL A 17 -6.85 -25.42 -40.63
CA VAL A 17 -6.96 -24.02 -40.22
C VAL A 17 -6.58 -24.01 -38.75
N ILE A 18 -5.31 -23.74 -38.47
CA ILE A 18 -4.88 -23.33 -37.14
C ILE A 18 -5.61 -22.01 -36.92
N PRO A 19 -6.57 -21.92 -35.97
CA PRO A 19 -7.17 -20.64 -35.67
C PRO A 19 -6.02 -19.72 -35.30
N ASP A 20 -5.92 -18.59 -36.00
CA ASP A 20 -5.02 -17.52 -35.61
C ASP A 20 -5.17 -17.35 -34.10
N GLY A 21 -4.06 -17.45 -33.37
CA GLY A 21 -3.95 -17.30 -31.93
C GLY A 21 -4.30 -15.90 -31.42
N SER A 22 -5.23 -15.21 -32.10
CA SER A 22 -6.03 -14.13 -31.57
C SER A 22 -6.63 -14.58 -30.25
N SER A 23 -6.20 -13.95 -29.15
CA SER A 23 -6.86 -14.15 -27.87
C SER A 23 -8.34 -13.80 -28.08
N ILE A 24 -9.23 -14.78 -27.98
CA ILE A 24 -10.66 -14.51 -27.92
C ILE A 24 -10.82 -13.59 -26.71
N LYS A 25 -11.04 -12.29 -26.98
CA LYS A 25 -11.34 -11.32 -25.94
C LYS A 25 -12.52 -11.87 -25.17
N ALA A 26 -12.41 -11.90 -23.84
CA ALA A 26 -13.48 -12.44 -23.03
C ALA A 26 -14.79 -11.66 -23.31
N ASP A 27 -15.85 -12.36 -23.72
CA ASP A 27 -17.20 -11.80 -23.67
C ASP A 27 -17.59 -11.70 -22.19
N MET A 28 -17.47 -10.51 -21.64
CA MET A 28 -17.73 -10.25 -20.22
C MET A 28 -19.19 -10.50 -19.85
N GLY A 29 -20.13 -10.26 -20.78
CA GLY A 29 -21.56 -10.52 -20.54
C GLY A 29 -21.83 -12.00 -20.36
N LYS A 30 -21.29 -12.82 -21.28
CA LYS A 30 -21.38 -14.28 -21.19
C LYS A 30 -20.63 -14.83 -19.97
N LEU A 31 -19.41 -14.35 -19.72
CA LEU A 31 -18.60 -14.79 -18.58
C LEU A 31 -19.27 -14.47 -17.23
N ALA A 32 -19.81 -13.26 -17.06
CA ALA A 32 -20.53 -12.89 -15.83
C ALA A 32 -21.73 -13.80 -15.59
N LYS A 33 -22.48 -14.11 -16.65
CA LYS A 33 -23.63 -15.00 -16.59
C LYS A 33 -23.22 -16.43 -16.21
N ASP A 34 -22.19 -16.98 -16.88
CA ASP A 34 -21.67 -18.33 -16.63
C ASP A 34 -21.15 -18.49 -15.19
N MET A 35 -20.64 -17.41 -14.60
CA MET A 35 -20.07 -17.39 -13.26
C MET A 35 -21.04 -16.92 -12.16
N GLY A 36 -22.28 -16.59 -12.53
CA GLY A 36 -23.28 -16.08 -11.59
C GLY A 36 -22.88 -14.76 -10.92
N VAL A 37 -22.11 -13.90 -11.59
CA VAL A 37 -21.68 -12.60 -11.08
C VAL A 37 -22.70 -11.54 -11.49
N PRO A 38 -23.49 -10.98 -10.56
CA PRO A 38 -24.55 -10.04 -10.91
C PRO A 38 -23.98 -8.73 -11.49
N PRO A 39 -24.61 -8.17 -12.53
CA PRO A 39 -24.33 -6.80 -12.98
C PRO A 39 -24.46 -5.81 -11.81
N GLY A 40 -23.57 -4.82 -11.75
CA GLY A 40 -23.56 -3.80 -10.70
C GLY A 40 -22.75 -4.15 -9.45
N THR A 41 -22.33 -5.40 -9.27
CA THR A 41 -21.40 -5.75 -8.18
C THR A 41 -20.00 -5.20 -8.44
N LEU A 42 -19.23 -4.93 -7.37
CA LEU A 42 -17.86 -4.48 -7.53
C LEU A 42 -16.97 -5.54 -8.21
N MET A 43 -17.25 -6.82 -7.95
CA MET A 43 -16.62 -7.94 -8.66
C MET A 43 -16.88 -7.85 -10.18
N TYR A 44 -18.12 -7.61 -10.60
CA TYR A 44 -18.46 -7.39 -12.01
C TYR A 44 -17.67 -6.22 -12.60
N VAL A 45 -17.61 -5.09 -11.89
CA VAL A 45 -16.86 -3.90 -12.34
C VAL A 45 -15.38 -4.21 -12.50
N VAL A 46 -14.76 -4.92 -11.56
CA VAL A 46 -13.34 -5.33 -11.64
C VAL A 46 -13.10 -6.21 -12.87
N LEU A 47 -13.94 -7.21 -13.09
CA LEU A 47 -13.81 -8.13 -14.22
C LEU A 47 -13.96 -7.41 -15.55
N ARG A 48 -14.96 -6.54 -15.67
CA ARG A 48 -15.17 -5.73 -16.87
C ARG A 48 -13.95 -4.86 -17.17
N VAL A 49 -13.49 -4.09 -16.19
CA VAL A 49 -12.30 -3.23 -16.35
C VAL A 49 -11.06 -4.05 -16.71
N PHE A 50 -10.90 -5.25 -16.13
CA PHE A 50 -9.78 -6.12 -16.49
C PHE A 50 -9.85 -6.62 -17.93
N CYS A 51 -11.01 -7.08 -18.39
CA CYS A 51 -11.22 -7.53 -19.77
C CYS A 51 -10.97 -6.40 -20.76
N ASP A 52 -11.51 -5.21 -20.48
CA ASP A 52 -11.45 -4.04 -21.36
C ASP A 52 -10.04 -3.45 -21.42
N GLU A 53 -9.47 -3.10 -20.27
CA GLU A 53 -8.18 -2.39 -20.18
C GLU A 53 -7.01 -3.30 -20.52
N LYS A 54 -7.08 -4.59 -20.15
CA LYS A 54 -5.96 -5.53 -20.33
C LYS A 54 -6.10 -6.41 -21.56
N LYS A 55 -7.19 -6.27 -22.32
CA LYS A 55 -7.53 -7.13 -23.47
C LYS A 55 -7.37 -8.60 -23.09
N ALA A 56 -7.87 -8.97 -21.90
CA ALA A 56 -7.59 -10.27 -21.30
C ALA A 56 -8.28 -11.39 -22.09
N SER A 57 -7.59 -12.53 -22.22
CA SER A 57 -8.19 -13.75 -22.76
C SER A 57 -9.30 -14.28 -21.85
N ALA A 58 -10.22 -15.07 -22.41
CA ALA A 58 -11.25 -15.77 -21.64
C ALA A 58 -10.66 -16.57 -20.46
N THR A 59 -9.52 -17.24 -20.65
CA THR A 59 -8.82 -17.97 -19.59
C THR A 59 -8.37 -17.04 -18.46
N ASN A 60 -7.72 -15.92 -18.78
CA ASN A 60 -7.26 -14.97 -17.76
C ASN A 60 -8.44 -14.37 -16.98
N ALA A 61 -9.55 -14.07 -17.65
CA ALA A 61 -10.75 -13.54 -17.01
C ALA A 61 -11.43 -14.57 -16.08
N LYS A 62 -11.52 -15.84 -16.48
CA LYS A 62 -11.98 -16.94 -15.62
C LYS A 62 -11.09 -17.10 -14.38
N VAL A 63 -9.77 -17.09 -14.58
CA VAL A 63 -8.80 -17.17 -13.47
C VAL A 63 -8.95 -15.98 -12.53
N LEU A 64 -9.13 -14.76 -13.06
CA LEU A 64 -9.36 -13.57 -12.25
C LEU A 64 -10.61 -13.74 -11.39
N ALA A 65 -11.74 -14.09 -12.00
CA ALA A 65 -13.02 -14.23 -11.32
C ALA A 65 -12.97 -15.27 -10.19
N MET A 66 -12.33 -16.43 -10.43
CA MET A 66 -12.09 -17.41 -9.36
C MET A 66 -11.20 -16.85 -8.24
N ARG A 67 -10.16 -16.09 -8.57
CA ARG A 67 -9.24 -15.53 -7.57
C ARG A 67 -9.88 -14.42 -6.74
N ILE A 68 -10.81 -13.64 -7.29
CA ILE A 68 -11.40 -12.49 -6.59
C ILE A 68 -12.72 -12.77 -5.88
N LYS A 69 -13.33 -13.95 -6.09
CA LYS A 69 -14.66 -14.31 -5.57
C LYS A 69 -14.86 -14.04 -4.07
N ASN A 70 -13.82 -14.24 -3.26
CA ASN A 70 -13.87 -14.10 -1.81
C ASN A 70 -13.08 -12.88 -1.30
N LEU A 71 -12.76 -11.91 -2.17
CA LEU A 71 -12.12 -10.68 -1.74
C LEU A 71 -13.15 -9.74 -1.13
N SER A 72 -12.75 -8.97 -0.12
CA SER A 72 -13.56 -7.88 0.41
C SER A 72 -13.69 -6.75 -0.61
N ASP A 73 -14.70 -5.89 -0.45
CA ASP A 73 -14.90 -4.74 -1.33
C ASP A 73 -13.67 -3.81 -1.38
N GLU A 74 -12.99 -3.62 -0.25
CA GLU A 74 -11.77 -2.81 -0.22
C GLU A 74 -10.62 -3.45 -1.00
N GLN A 75 -10.46 -4.78 -0.93
CA GLN A 75 -9.49 -5.51 -1.74
C GLN A 75 -9.86 -5.43 -3.23
N LEU A 76 -11.14 -5.53 -3.58
CA LEU A 76 -11.63 -5.38 -4.95
C LEU A 76 -11.38 -3.97 -5.50
N LYS A 77 -11.55 -2.92 -4.68
CA LYS A 77 -11.18 -1.53 -5.07
C LYS A 77 -9.69 -1.40 -5.40
N VAL A 78 -8.82 -2.10 -4.67
CA VAL A 78 -7.40 -2.17 -4.98
C VAL A 78 -7.14 -2.87 -6.32
N VAL A 79 -7.74 -4.05 -6.53
CA VAL A 79 -7.60 -4.79 -7.79
C VAL A 79 -8.08 -3.94 -8.98
N ARG A 80 -9.22 -3.24 -8.83
CA ARG A 80 -9.75 -2.34 -9.86
C ARG A 80 -8.72 -1.28 -10.29
N VAL A 81 -8.02 -0.67 -9.33
CA VAL A 81 -7.00 0.34 -9.65
C VAL A 81 -5.82 -0.27 -10.41
N LEU A 82 -5.38 -1.47 -10.05
CA LEU A 82 -4.34 -2.16 -10.81
C LEU A 82 -4.77 -2.46 -12.24
N CYS A 83 -6.05 -2.79 -12.46
CA CYS A 83 -6.61 -3.00 -13.80
C CYS A 83 -6.56 -1.72 -14.66
N ILE A 84 -6.68 -0.53 -14.07
CA ILE A 84 -6.65 0.74 -14.81
C ILE A 84 -5.22 1.19 -15.12
N LYS A 85 -4.23 0.84 -14.27
CA LYS A 85 -2.84 1.28 -14.47
C LYS A 85 -2.20 0.61 -15.69
N LYS A 86 -1.74 1.40 -16.67
CA LYS A 86 -1.14 0.93 -17.93
C LYS A 86 0.10 0.03 -17.76
N SER A 87 0.89 0.27 -16.72
CA SER A 87 2.09 -0.49 -16.38
C SER A 87 1.82 -1.97 -16.01
N PHE A 88 0.57 -2.33 -15.74
CA PHE A 88 0.19 -3.69 -15.36
C PHE A 88 -0.38 -4.47 -16.55
N THR A 89 0.15 -5.66 -16.77
CA THR A 89 -0.41 -6.68 -17.68
C THR A 89 -1.40 -7.58 -16.96
N ALA A 90 -2.25 -8.30 -17.71
CA ALA A 90 -3.17 -9.29 -17.16
C ALA A 90 -2.46 -10.29 -16.23
N THR A 91 -1.32 -10.84 -16.68
CA THR A 91 -0.50 -11.78 -15.90
C THR A 91 0.02 -11.17 -14.61
N SER A 92 0.51 -9.92 -14.65
CA SER A 92 1.04 -9.25 -13.45
C SER A 92 -0.05 -9.00 -12.39
N ILE A 93 -1.27 -8.66 -12.82
CA ILE A 93 -2.42 -8.48 -11.92
C ILE A 93 -2.80 -9.82 -11.28
N LEU A 94 -2.90 -10.89 -12.07
CA LEU A 94 -3.22 -12.21 -11.55
C LEU A 94 -2.22 -12.66 -10.48
N LYS A 95 -0.93 -12.38 -10.67
CA LYS A 95 0.12 -12.64 -9.66
C LYS A 95 -0.08 -11.76 -8.41
N ALA A 96 -0.32 -10.46 -8.58
CA ALA A 96 -0.49 -9.53 -7.47
C ALA A 96 -1.66 -9.88 -6.54
N ILE A 97 -2.74 -10.46 -7.06
CA ILE A 97 -3.92 -10.84 -6.27
C ILE A 97 -3.60 -11.82 -5.14
N GLN A 98 -2.65 -12.74 -5.35
CA GLN A 98 -2.25 -13.67 -4.28
C GLN A 98 -1.68 -12.93 -3.07
N SER A 99 -0.91 -11.87 -3.30
CA SER A 99 -0.40 -11.01 -2.23
C SER A 99 -1.49 -10.13 -1.64
N ILE A 100 -2.39 -9.55 -2.47
CA ILE A 100 -3.49 -8.68 -2.01
C ILE A 100 -4.41 -9.41 -1.02
N LYS A 101 -4.68 -10.70 -1.24
CA LYS A 101 -5.46 -11.54 -0.31
C LYS A 101 -4.93 -11.54 1.12
N ARG A 102 -3.64 -11.28 1.29
CA ARG A 102 -2.95 -11.29 2.59
C ARG A 102 -3.04 -9.94 3.30
N PHE A 103 -3.61 -8.91 2.65
CA PHE A 103 -3.83 -7.60 3.25
C PHE A 103 -5.28 -7.48 3.70
N ASP A 104 -5.49 -7.18 4.98
CA ASP A 104 -6.80 -6.87 5.53
C ASP A 104 -6.72 -5.66 6.49
N GLY A 105 -7.86 -5.03 6.74
CA GLY A 105 -8.01 -3.90 7.67
C GLY A 105 -6.96 -2.80 7.46
N PRO A 106 -6.20 -2.41 8.52
CA PRO A 106 -5.18 -1.35 8.42
C PRO A 106 -4.11 -1.61 7.35
N TYR A 107 -3.70 -2.85 7.10
CA TYR A 107 -2.67 -3.15 6.10
C TYR A 107 -3.13 -2.79 4.69
N LEU A 108 -4.42 -2.95 4.42
CA LEU A 108 -5.01 -2.59 3.14
C LEU A 108 -4.97 -1.07 2.90
N LEU A 109 -5.08 -0.27 3.96
CA LEU A 109 -4.90 1.19 3.87
C LEU A 109 -3.46 1.56 3.49
N ALA A 110 -2.47 0.87 4.05
CA ALA A 110 -1.07 1.07 3.65
C ALA A 110 -0.82 0.67 2.20
N LEU A 111 -1.38 -0.47 1.76
CA LEU A 111 -1.32 -0.90 0.37
C LEU A 111 -1.99 0.12 -0.57
N ARG A 112 -3.13 0.68 -0.15
CA ARG A 112 -3.85 1.70 -0.91
C ARG A 112 -3.03 2.97 -1.08
N ALA A 113 -2.49 3.50 0.02
CA ALA A 113 -1.60 4.65 -0.01
C ALA A 113 -0.39 4.43 -0.91
N PHE A 114 0.17 3.22 -0.91
CA PHE A 114 1.24 2.88 -1.84
C PHE A 114 0.71 2.92 -3.27
N ILE A 115 -0.30 2.13 -3.64
CA ILE A 115 -0.82 2.01 -5.01
C ILE A 115 -1.27 3.34 -5.63
N ASP A 116 -1.73 4.27 -4.82
CA ASP A 116 -2.16 5.60 -5.28
C ASP A 116 -0.98 6.50 -5.71
N LEU A 117 0.27 6.14 -5.40
CA LEU A 117 1.46 6.85 -5.89
C LEU A 117 1.58 6.76 -7.42
N GLU A 118 2.12 7.84 -7.99
CA GLU A 118 2.43 7.93 -9.41
C GLU A 118 3.52 6.93 -9.81
N GLY A 119 3.46 6.44 -11.05
CA GLY A 119 4.51 5.57 -11.59
C GLY A 119 4.54 4.13 -11.04
N ILE A 120 3.55 3.70 -10.25
CA ILE A 120 3.54 2.31 -9.76
C ILE A 120 3.41 1.29 -10.89
N GLY A 121 4.32 0.32 -10.86
CA GLY A 121 4.30 -0.88 -11.70
C GLY A 121 4.48 -2.18 -10.89
N PRO A 122 4.51 -3.34 -11.57
CA PRO A 122 4.61 -4.64 -10.91
C PRO A 122 5.86 -4.83 -10.03
N GLY A 123 7.01 -4.33 -10.48
CA GLY A 123 8.28 -4.43 -9.73
C GLY A 123 8.22 -3.71 -8.37
N PRO A 124 7.96 -2.39 -8.34
CA PRO A 124 7.80 -1.66 -7.08
C PRO A 124 6.71 -2.22 -6.18
N LEU A 125 5.58 -2.68 -6.74
CA LEU A 125 4.52 -3.32 -5.96
C LEU A 125 4.99 -4.62 -5.31
N ASN A 126 5.77 -5.44 -6.03
CA ASN A 126 6.36 -6.66 -5.49
C ASN A 126 7.38 -6.35 -4.37
N GLN A 127 8.19 -5.30 -4.54
CA GLN A 127 9.09 -4.83 -3.48
C GLN A 127 8.32 -4.38 -2.23
N PHE A 128 7.20 -3.69 -2.42
CA PHE A 128 6.31 -3.33 -1.32
C PHE A 128 5.80 -4.57 -0.60
N PHE A 129 5.24 -5.55 -1.32
CA PHE A 129 4.77 -6.82 -0.74
C PHE A 129 5.85 -7.53 0.06
N ASN A 130 7.06 -7.64 -0.47
CA ASN A 130 8.19 -8.29 0.20
C ASN A 130 8.62 -7.53 1.46
N THR A 131 8.43 -6.21 1.47
CA THR A 131 8.74 -5.37 2.62
C THR A 131 7.62 -5.40 3.67
N THR A 132 6.33 -5.51 3.28
CA THR A 132 5.17 -5.46 4.18
C THR A 132 4.67 -6.78 4.71
N LEU A 133 4.87 -7.86 3.97
CA LEU A 133 4.34 -9.16 4.35
C LEU A 133 5.48 -10.09 4.76
N PRO A 134 5.28 -10.93 5.79
CA PRO A 134 6.12 -12.10 6.03
C PRO A 134 6.19 -12.94 4.75
N GLN A 135 7.37 -13.42 4.37
CA GLN A 135 7.56 -14.23 3.17
C GLN A 135 7.80 -15.70 3.53
N SER A 136 8.31 -15.97 4.72
CA SER A 136 8.59 -17.32 5.18
C SER A 136 7.31 -18.07 5.53
N LYS A 137 7.36 -19.39 5.47
CA LYS A 137 6.31 -20.26 6.04
C LYS A 137 6.78 -20.83 7.38
N PRO A 138 5.89 -20.96 8.39
CA PRO A 138 6.26 -21.53 9.68
C PRO A 138 6.92 -22.92 9.60
N ALA A 139 6.50 -23.74 8.63
CA ALA A 139 7.04 -25.07 8.39
C ALA A 139 8.49 -25.07 7.83
N GLU A 140 8.94 -23.96 7.22
CA GLU A 140 10.24 -23.86 6.56
C GLU A 140 11.32 -23.26 7.48
N VAL A 141 10.94 -22.29 8.32
CA VAL A 141 11.89 -21.54 9.17
C VAL A 141 11.72 -21.78 10.67
N GLY A 142 10.69 -22.54 11.06
CA GLY A 142 10.32 -22.72 12.47
C GLY A 142 9.44 -21.58 12.98
N LYS A 143 8.71 -21.85 14.08
CA LYS A 143 7.71 -20.93 14.64
C LYS A 143 8.32 -19.63 15.14
N GLU A 144 9.45 -19.69 15.85
CA GLU A 144 10.10 -18.52 16.46
C GLU A 144 10.61 -17.53 15.41
N VAL A 145 11.31 -18.02 14.38
CA VAL A 145 11.83 -17.18 13.28
C VAL A 145 10.68 -16.54 12.50
N TYR A 146 9.60 -17.30 12.27
CA TYR A 146 8.41 -16.76 11.63
C TYR A 146 7.74 -15.67 12.48
N GLU A 147 7.60 -15.88 13.79
CA GLU A 147 7.04 -14.88 14.70
C GLU A 147 7.88 -13.60 14.77
N GLU A 148 9.21 -13.71 14.69
CA GLU A 148 10.10 -12.55 14.58
C GLU A 148 9.88 -11.80 13.26
N GLU A 149 9.82 -12.51 12.13
CA GLU A 149 9.55 -11.88 10.83
C GLU A 149 8.18 -11.16 10.83
N VAL A 150 7.17 -11.78 11.43
CA VAL A 150 5.85 -11.17 11.62
C VAL A 150 6.03 -9.89 12.44
N ARG A 151 6.68 -9.94 13.60
CA ARG A 151 6.87 -8.78 14.48
C ARG A 151 7.60 -7.63 13.80
N GLU A 152 8.63 -7.93 12.98
CA GLU A 152 9.39 -6.92 12.24
C GLU A 152 8.60 -6.24 11.10
N LYS A 153 7.65 -6.96 10.50
CA LYS A 153 6.91 -6.49 9.32
C LYS A 153 5.53 -5.94 9.65
N MET A 154 4.95 -6.37 10.77
CA MET A 154 3.65 -5.94 11.26
C MET A 154 3.70 -4.45 11.64
N MET A 155 2.72 -3.67 11.17
CA MET A 155 2.52 -2.27 11.55
C MET A 155 1.36 -2.15 12.53
N ARG A 156 1.53 -1.34 13.56
CA ARG A 156 0.41 -0.95 14.41
C ARG A 156 -0.55 -0.01 13.66
N PRO A 157 -1.81 0.12 14.10
CA PRO A 157 -2.76 1.05 13.47
C PRO A 157 -2.26 2.51 13.42
N ASP A 158 -1.59 3.00 14.47
CA ASP A 158 -0.99 4.34 14.50
C ASP A 158 0.07 4.54 13.40
N GLN A 159 0.93 3.55 13.22
CA GLN A 159 1.98 3.54 12.19
C GLN A 159 1.37 3.47 10.80
N THR A 160 0.31 2.68 10.62
CA THR A 160 -0.45 2.61 9.36
C THR A 160 -1.00 3.98 8.98
N ASN A 161 -1.66 4.66 9.92
CA ASN A 161 -2.21 5.99 9.68
C ASN A 161 -1.12 7.02 9.38
N ALA A 162 0.02 6.95 10.07
CA ALA A 162 1.16 7.82 9.78
C ALA A 162 1.70 7.58 8.36
N PHE A 163 1.89 6.32 7.97
CA PHE A 163 2.34 5.96 6.62
C PHE A 163 1.37 6.46 5.55
N TYR A 164 0.08 6.17 5.72
CA TYR A 164 -0.97 6.63 4.81
C TYR A 164 -1.00 8.15 4.68
N THR A 165 -0.91 8.87 5.80
CA THR A 165 -0.91 10.34 5.82
C THR A 165 0.29 10.89 5.06
N ILE A 166 1.50 10.35 5.30
CA ILE A 166 2.69 10.83 4.59
C ILE A 166 2.57 10.58 3.09
N CYS A 167 2.21 9.37 2.67
CA CYS A 167 2.09 9.02 1.26
C CYS A 167 0.99 9.80 0.53
N SER A 168 -0.14 10.07 1.19
CA SER A 168 -1.27 10.79 0.58
C SER A 168 -1.06 12.30 0.51
N GLN A 169 -0.32 12.89 1.45
CA GLN A 169 -0.14 14.35 1.50
C GLN A 169 1.14 14.82 0.81
N LEU A 170 2.17 13.98 0.69
CA LEU A 170 3.47 14.37 0.14
C LEU A 170 3.53 14.16 -1.38
N LYS A 171 3.45 15.26 -2.13
CA LYS A 171 3.56 15.23 -3.60
C LYS A 171 4.98 14.81 -4.05
N GLY A 172 5.04 14.10 -5.18
CA GLY A 172 6.31 13.67 -5.77
C GLY A 172 7.04 12.56 -5.00
N LEU A 173 6.36 11.89 -4.06
CA LEU A 173 6.92 10.74 -3.38
C LEU A 173 7.06 9.56 -4.36
N THR A 174 8.28 9.09 -4.59
CA THR A 174 8.51 7.93 -5.44
C THR A 174 8.17 6.63 -4.71
N THR A 175 8.03 5.53 -5.44
CA THR A 175 7.83 4.21 -4.84
C THR A 175 9.00 3.78 -3.95
N SER A 176 10.22 4.17 -4.30
CA SER A 176 11.43 3.90 -3.51
C SER A 176 11.36 4.65 -2.18
N ASP A 177 10.99 5.93 -2.22
CA ASP A 177 10.85 6.76 -1.03
C ASP A 177 9.76 6.21 -0.11
N ALA A 178 8.63 5.79 -0.67
CA ALA A 178 7.54 5.20 0.10
C ALA A 178 7.97 3.89 0.78
N VAL A 179 8.75 3.02 0.13
CA VAL A 179 9.32 1.82 0.78
C VAL A 179 10.29 2.22 1.91
N ALA A 180 11.10 3.26 1.74
CA ALA A 180 11.97 3.76 2.80
C ALA A 180 11.17 4.39 3.97
N VAL A 181 10.09 5.12 3.66
CA VAL A 181 9.17 5.74 4.64
C VAL A 181 8.50 4.66 5.46
N LEU A 182 7.96 3.63 4.81
CA LEU A 182 7.37 2.45 5.45
C LEU A 182 8.32 1.82 6.47
N ARG A 183 9.58 1.55 6.09
CA ARG A 183 10.60 0.96 6.98
C ARG A 183 10.90 1.83 8.20
N THR A 184 10.81 3.15 8.06
CA THR A 184 11.09 4.09 9.14
C THR A 184 9.87 4.30 10.04
N VAL A 185 8.68 4.36 9.44
CA VAL A 185 7.39 4.49 10.14
C VAL A 185 7.12 3.31 11.07
N ARG A 186 7.53 2.09 10.70
CA ARG A 186 7.47 0.90 11.58
C ARG A 186 8.26 1.02 12.87
N LYS A 187 9.27 1.88 12.89
CA LYS A 187 10.09 2.12 14.08
C LYS A 187 9.53 3.25 14.94
N LEU A 188 8.53 3.98 14.44
CA LEU A 188 7.90 5.05 15.22
C LEU A 188 7.24 4.47 16.46
N LYS A 189 7.46 5.16 17.57
CA LYS A 189 6.75 4.92 18.81
C LYS A 189 5.30 5.44 18.70
N PRO A 190 4.35 4.90 19.47
CA PRO A 190 2.92 5.25 19.34
C PRO A 190 2.65 6.76 19.31
N GLN A 191 3.21 7.53 20.25
CA GLN A 191 2.98 8.97 20.32
C GLN A 191 3.53 9.72 19.10
N HIS A 192 4.66 9.27 18.56
CA HIS A 192 5.27 9.89 17.38
C HIS A 192 4.43 9.63 16.12
N ALA A 193 3.91 8.41 15.96
CA ALA A 193 3.03 8.06 14.85
C ALA A 193 1.70 8.84 14.91
N ILE A 194 1.14 9.04 16.11
CA ILE A 194 -0.02 9.90 16.34
C ILE A 194 0.26 11.35 15.92
N LEU A 195 1.40 11.91 16.32
CA LEU A 195 1.78 13.28 15.92
C LEU A 195 1.97 13.40 14.41
N MET A 196 2.61 12.41 13.76
CA MET A 196 2.77 12.42 12.30
C MET A 196 1.42 12.36 11.60
N SER A 197 0.57 11.41 11.94
CA SER A 197 -0.76 11.31 11.34
C SER A 197 -1.65 12.53 11.61
N SER A 198 -1.52 13.17 12.78
CA SER A 198 -2.38 14.29 13.18
C SER A 198 -1.93 15.65 12.64
N LEU A 199 -0.62 15.85 12.44
CA LEU A 199 -0.05 17.16 12.14
C LEU A 199 0.55 17.25 10.73
N PHE A 200 0.82 16.13 10.06
CA PHE A 200 1.35 16.17 8.70
C PHE A 200 0.27 16.58 7.69
N LYS A 201 0.57 17.60 6.88
CA LYS A 201 -0.35 18.20 5.89
C LYS A 201 0.39 18.50 4.58
N PRO A 202 -0.30 18.74 3.45
CA PRO A 202 0.33 18.94 2.14
C PRO A 202 1.37 20.05 2.07
N ASN A 203 1.23 21.08 2.91
CA ASN A 203 2.10 22.25 2.94
C ASN A 203 3.06 22.27 4.14
N ALA A 204 3.27 21.12 4.79
CA ALA A 204 4.18 21.04 5.92
C ALA A 204 5.60 21.50 5.58
N THR A 205 6.28 22.10 6.56
CA THR A 205 7.64 22.61 6.45
C THR A 205 8.55 22.07 7.56
N ILE A 206 9.85 22.28 7.38
CA ILE A 206 10.89 22.13 8.38
C ILE A 206 11.60 23.48 8.42
N GLY A 207 11.21 24.34 9.37
CA GLY A 207 11.55 25.77 9.33
C GLY A 207 10.96 26.40 8.07
N GLU A 208 11.83 26.99 7.25
CA GLU A 208 11.47 27.67 6.00
C GLU A 208 11.37 26.72 4.79
N THR A 209 11.84 25.48 4.91
CA THR A 209 11.87 24.53 3.79
C THR A 209 10.63 23.64 3.75
N SER A 210 10.00 23.48 2.59
CA SER A 210 8.89 22.52 2.43
C SER A 210 9.34 21.07 2.67
N VAL A 211 8.45 20.26 3.25
CA VAL A 211 8.68 18.81 3.31
C VAL A 211 8.53 18.23 1.89
N THR A 212 9.52 17.45 1.47
CA THR A 212 9.62 16.80 0.16
C THR A 212 10.07 15.35 0.32
N SER A 213 10.08 14.57 -0.77
CA SER A 213 10.65 13.21 -0.78
C SER A 213 12.10 13.17 -0.29
N ALA A 214 12.89 14.20 -0.55
CA ALA A 214 14.30 14.27 -0.16
C ALA A 214 14.52 14.41 1.36
N ASN A 215 13.60 15.07 2.09
CA ASN A 215 13.80 15.40 3.50
C ASN A 215 12.85 14.68 4.48
N ILE A 216 11.83 13.97 3.99
CA ILE A 216 10.90 13.20 4.85
C ILE A 216 11.62 12.10 5.64
N GLN A 217 12.59 11.43 5.04
CA GLN A 217 13.40 10.39 5.69
C GLN A 217 14.24 10.94 6.87
N PRO A 218 15.06 12.00 6.66
CA PRO A 218 15.72 12.71 7.76
C PRO A 218 14.76 13.16 8.87
N LEU A 219 13.59 13.72 8.52
CA LEU A 219 12.59 14.17 9.48
C LEU A 219 12.09 13.00 10.36
N LEU A 220 11.70 11.88 9.76
CA LEU A 220 11.24 10.70 10.50
C LEU A 220 12.35 10.14 11.41
N LYS A 221 13.59 10.08 10.94
CA LYS A 221 14.74 9.64 11.76
C LYS A 221 14.97 10.57 12.95
N ARG A 222 14.74 11.88 12.81
CA ARG A 222 14.80 12.83 13.93
C ARG A 222 13.72 12.54 14.98
N TRP A 223 12.51 12.19 14.55
CA TRP A 223 11.43 11.76 15.45
C TRP A 223 11.77 10.48 16.21
N LEU A 224 12.37 9.47 15.57
CA LEU A 224 12.75 8.22 16.23
C LEU A 224 13.66 8.42 17.45
N ARG A 225 14.49 9.47 17.44
CA ARG A 225 15.44 9.78 18.50
C ARG A 225 14.79 10.46 19.71
N LEU A 226 13.55 10.93 19.60
CA LEU A 226 12.88 11.61 20.70
C LEU A 226 12.39 10.57 21.74
N PRO A 227 12.47 10.88 23.05
CA PRO A 227 11.81 10.09 24.08
C PRO A 227 10.29 10.23 23.99
N GLU A 228 9.54 9.25 24.52
CA GLU A 228 8.09 9.43 24.70
C GLU A 228 7.79 10.20 25.99
N MET A 229 6.64 10.88 26.00
CA MET A 229 6.07 11.47 27.21
C MET A 229 5.51 10.35 28.08
N LYS A 230 5.70 10.41 29.41
CA LYS A 230 5.14 9.39 30.31
C LYS A 230 3.67 9.70 30.60
N ASP A 231 3.32 10.97 30.73
CA ASP A 231 1.96 11.42 30.97
C ASP A 231 1.14 11.62 29.67
N GLU A 232 0.22 10.69 29.44
CA GLU A 232 -0.69 10.69 28.31
C GLU A 232 -1.65 11.91 28.32
N GLY A 233 -2.01 12.44 29.49
CA GLY A 233 -2.84 13.64 29.60
C GLY A 233 -2.14 14.88 29.05
N THR A 234 -0.86 15.04 29.33
CA THR A 234 -0.02 16.12 28.81
C THR A 234 0.26 15.92 27.32
N PHE A 235 0.47 14.69 26.87
CA PHE A 235 0.58 14.37 25.44
C PHE A 235 -0.68 14.81 24.66
N ARG A 236 -1.88 14.42 25.11
CA ARG A 236 -3.14 14.81 24.46
C ARG A 236 -3.34 16.33 24.41
N ARG A 237 -3.02 17.04 25.51
CA ARG A 237 -3.06 18.51 25.55
C ARG A 237 -2.06 19.14 24.58
N LEU A 238 -0.86 18.57 24.47
CA LEU A 238 0.16 19.01 23.53
C LEU A 238 -0.31 18.84 22.08
N VAL A 239 -0.83 17.67 21.71
CA VAL A 239 -1.37 17.42 20.36
C VAL A 239 -2.44 18.45 20.03
N LYS A 240 -3.44 18.64 20.90
CA LYS A 240 -4.53 19.61 20.70
C LYS A 240 -4.01 21.05 20.52
N ARG A 241 -3.01 21.44 21.32
CA ARG A 241 -2.37 22.76 21.22
C ARG A 241 -1.63 22.92 19.90
N LEU A 242 -0.86 21.92 19.50
CA LEU A 242 -0.10 21.92 18.25
C LEU A 242 -1.05 21.97 17.06
N SER A 243 -2.07 21.12 16.98
CA SER A 243 -3.04 21.11 15.88
C SER A 243 -3.71 22.47 15.65
N ARG A 244 -3.93 23.25 16.72
CA ARG A 244 -4.45 24.63 16.63
C ARG A 244 -3.41 25.60 16.09
N LYS A 245 -2.19 25.58 16.65
CA LYS A 245 -1.10 26.49 16.26
C LYS A 245 -0.59 26.23 14.84
N THR A 246 -0.58 24.98 14.40
CA THR A 246 -0.08 24.56 13.09
C THR A 246 -1.22 24.29 12.09
N ARG A 247 -2.40 24.89 12.30
CA ARG A 247 -3.57 24.60 11.48
C ARG A 247 -3.35 24.94 10.00
N LYS A 248 -2.75 26.11 9.73
CA LYS A 248 -2.52 26.61 8.36
C LYS A 248 -1.32 25.93 7.71
N GLN A 249 -0.17 25.91 8.39
CA GLN A 249 1.06 25.34 7.89
C GLN A 249 1.81 24.66 9.03
N PRO A 250 1.95 23.32 9.01
CA PRO A 250 2.72 22.62 10.01
C PRO A 250 4.22 22.77 9.82
N ASP A 251 4.86 23.54 10.70
CA ASP A 251 6.32 23.56 10.83
C ASP A 251 6.79 22.47 11.82
N PHE A 252 7.46 21.46 11.29
CA PHE A 252 8.00 20.36 12.08
C PHE A 252 9.17 20.75 12.98
N LEU A 253 9.88 21.85 12.71
CA LEU A 253 10.90 22.36 13.63
C LEU A 253 10.25 22.88 14.91
N PHE A 254 9.23 23.73 14.77
CA PHE A 254 8.40 24.20 15.89
C PHE A 254 7.72 23.04 16.66
N ILE A 255 7.15 22.06 15.95
CA ILE A 255 6.50 20.89 16.57
C ILE A 255 7.50 20.08 17.40
N ILE A 256 8.68 19.78 16.84
CA ILE A 256 9.72 19.01 17.54
C ILE A 256 10.21 19.76 18.78
N GLN A 257 10.43 21.07 18.67
CA GLN A 257 10.86 21.89 19.81
C GLN A 257 9.79 21.88 20.91
N SER A 258 8.54 22.14 20.55
CA SER A 258 7.40 22.12 21.48
C SER A 258 7.23 20.77 22.19
N TYR A 259 7.53 19.66 21.51
CA TYR A 259 7.50 18.32 22.07
C TYR A 259 8.64 18.08 23.05
N ARG A 260 9.86 18.50 22.72
CA ARG A 260 11.02 18.43 23.62
C ARG A 260 10.79 19.25 24.89
N ASP A 261 10.30 20.47 24.75
CA ASP A 261 10.01 21.35 25.89
C ASP A 261 8.97 20.70 26.82
N ALA A 262 7.93 20.09 26.26
CA ALA A 262 6.92 19.39 27.05
C ALA A 262 7.51 18.24 27.87
N ILE A 263 8.40 17.44 27.27
CA ILE A 263 9.10 16.35 27.99
C ILE A 263 10.02 16.90 29.08
N LEU A 264 10.73 18.00 28.83
CA LEU A 264 11.58 18.63 29.83
C LEU A 264 10.77 19.20 31.01
N HIS A 265 9.62 19.82 30.74
CA HIS A 265 8.70 20.31 31.77
C HIS A 265 8.12 19.18 32.63
N GLU A 266 7.81 18.03 32.03
CA GLU A 266 7.36 16.83 32.74
C GLU A 266 8.45 16.28 33.67
N ARG A 267 9.70 16.23 33.20
CA ARG A 267 10.85 15.77 33.99
C ARG A 267 11.23 16.72 35.13
N SER A 268 11.02 18.02 34.95
CA SER A 268 11.34 19.06 35.93
C SER A 268 10.21 19.35 36.94
N GLY A 269 9.14 18.54 36.95
CA GLY A 269 8.05 18.68 37.92
C GLY A 269 7.33 20.03 37.83
N GLY A 270 7.15 20.58 36.62
CA GLY A 270 6.41 21.83 36.41
C GLY A 270 7.12 23.12 36.84
N ARG A 271 8.30 23.07 37.47
CA ARG A 271 9.00 24.29 37.94
C ARG A 271 9.48 25.21 36.81
N LEU A 272 9.84 24.67 35.64
CA LEU A 272 10.22 25.47 34.47
C LEU A 272 9.05 26.24 33.84
N GLY A 273 7.80 25.77 34.02
CA GLY A 273 6.61 26.44 33.50
C GLY A 273 6.28 27.75 34.24
N ALA A 274 6.71 27.87 35.50
CA ALA A 274 6.63 29.10 36.28
C ALA A 274 7.71 30.12 35.89
N LEU A 275 8.89 29.66 35.44
CA LEU A 275 10.00 30.53 35.05
C LEU A 275 9.74 31.24 33.72
N LEU A 276 9.23 30.52 32.71
CA LEU A 276 8.87 31.14 31.42
C LEU A 276 7.69 32.11 31.53
N ARG A 277 6.75 31.88 32.46
CA ARG A 277 5.65 32.80 32.76
C ARG A 277 6.11 34.07 33.50
N ARG A 278 7.32 34.07 34.08
CA ARG A 278 7.97 35.22 34.72
C ARG A 278 8.84 36.06 33.79
N ILE A 279 9.24 35.50 32.65
CA ILE A 279 10.10 36.18 31.65
C ILE A 279 9.26 36.77 30.51
N PHE A 280 8.13 36.15 30.18
CA PHE A 280 7.24 36.58 29.08
C PHE A 280 5.85 37.01 29.56
N GLY A 281 5.69 37.29 30.86
CA GLY A 281 4.48 37.82 31.48
C GLY A 281 4.77 39.20 32.04
#